data_AF-A0A554LUQ6-F1
#
_entry.id   AF-A0A554LUQ6-F1
#
_cell.length_a   1.000
_cell.length_b   1.000
_cell.length_c   1.000
_cell.angle_alpha   90.00
_cell.angle_beta   90.00
_cell.angle_gamma   90.00
#
_symmetry.space_group_name_H-M   'P 1'
#
loop_
_entity.id
_entity.type
_entity.pdbx_description
1 polymer ?
#
loop_
_entity_poly.entity_id
_entity_poly.type
_entity_poly.pdbx_seq_one_letter_code
_entity_poly.pdbx_strand_id
1 'polypeptide(L)'
;MSFLKIWSRTPVYTIVYNPKTTGGVFEKYDIRPSFIQKIPGGVNHYKYFLALMPKAVESFNLSAYDIILSNCSAFAKGVITDKNRQTHICYLHTPTRYLWQDRQSYIKSSAPPIVQPYLFWLTGRLKKWDLRASQRPNIIIANSQTVAERTKKYYQRSVDFIHPFVQLDKFFPDRQIKRQDFYLMTGRLVYYKKYDIVVELFAKNPAWRLKIAGAGV
;
A
#
# COMPACT_ATOMS: atom_id res chain seq x y z
N MET A 1 -8.73 7.56 -0.20
CA MET A 1 -9.53 8.77 0.08
C MET A 1 -10.68 8.93 -0.91
N SER A 2 -10.48 8.64 -2.21
CA SER A 2 -11.53 8.82 -3.23
C SER A 2 -12.80 8.00 -3.02
N PHE A 3 -12.70 6.71 -2.62
CA PHE A 3 -13.89 5.88 -2.39
C PHE A 3 -14.81 6.44 -1.29
N LEU A 4 -14.25 6.92 -0.18
CA LEU A 4 -15.04 7.44 0.95
C LEU A 4 -15.68 8.80 0.66
N LYS A 5 -15.29 9.49 -0.41
CA LYS A 5 -16.03 10.67 -0.89
C LYS A 5 -17.34 10.28 -1.57
N ILE A 6 -17.38 9.13 -2.23
CA ILE A 6 -18.55 8.60 -2.92
C ILE A 6 -19.44 7.84 -1.92
N TRP A 7 -18.84 6.94 -1.14
CA TRP A 7 -19.52 6.11 -0.14
C TRP A 7 -19.13 6.54 1.27
N SER A 8 -19.59 7.73 1.67
CA SER A 8 -19.20 8.38 2.93
C SER A 8 -19.75 7.70 4.19
N ARG A 9 -20.84 6.94 4.07
CA ARG A 9 -21.49 6.23 5.19
C ARG A 9 -21.02 4.79 5.35
N THR A 10 -20.09 4.32 4.54
CA THR A 10 -19.63 2.92 4.56
C THR A 10 -18.52 2.73 5.60
N PRO A 11 -18.60 1.69 6.45
CA PRO A 11 -17.55 1.39 7.41
C PRO A 11 -16.25 0.97 6.72
N VAL A 12 -15.13 1.36 7.32
CA VAL A 12 -13.79 1.10 6.82
C VAL A 12 -13.09 0.08 7.71
N TYR A 13 -12.85 -1.10 7.15
CA TYR A 13 -12.09 -2.15 7.83
C TYR A 13 -10.58 -2.00 7.54
N THR A 14 -9.75 -2.02 8.58
CA THR A 14 -8.29 -1.89 8.47
C THR A 14 -7.57 -2.74 9.50
N ILE A 15 -6.35 -3.18 9.24
CA ILE A 15 -5.58 -3.94 10.23
C ILE A 15 -5.36 -3.09 11.50
N VAL A 16 -4.90 -1.86 11.32
CA VAL A 16 -4.65 -0.89 12.39
C VAL A 16 -5.00 0.51 11.90
N TYR A 17 -5.40 1.37 12.83
CA TYR A 17 -5.69 2.77 12.60
C TYR A 17 -4.96 3.62 13.63
N ASN A 18 -4.28 4.67 13.14
CA ASN A 18 -3.64 5.68 13.96
C ASN A 18 -4.08 7.08 13.45
N PRO A 19 -4.90 7.83 14.22
CA PRO A 19 -5.37 9.15 13.81
C PRO A 19 -4.22 10.15 13.66
N LYS A 20 -3.17 10.06 14.50
CA LYS A 20 -2.01 10.98 14.45
C LYS A 20 -1.25 10.87 13.14
N THR A 21 -1.00 9.66 12.64
CA THR A 21 -0.25 9.45 11.39
C THR A 21 -1.09 9.71 10.14
N THR A 22 -2.42 9.76 10.29
CA THR A 22 -3.34 10.08 9.20
C THR A 22 -3.77 11.55 9.18
N GLY A 23 -3.28 12.37 10.12
CA GLY A 23 -3.63 13.78 10.23
C GLY A 23 -5.12 14.03 10.45
N GLY A 24 -5.80 13.13 11.17
CA GLY A 24 -7.24 13.24 11.47
C GLY A 24 -8.18 13.05 10.29
N VAL A 25 -7.66 12.81 9.06
CA VAL A 25 -8.44 12.76 7.82
C VAL A 25 -9.59 11.73 7.85
N PHE A 26 -9.43 10.69 8.67
CA PHE A 26 -10.39 9.58 8.75
C PHE A 26 -11.30 9.61 9.98
N GLU A 27 -11.16 10.59 10.88
CA GLU A 27 -11.91 10.63 12.16
C GLU A 27 -13.43 10.70 11.96
N LYS A 28 -13.87 11.29 10.85
CA LYS A 28 -15.29 11.42 10.49
C LYS A 28 -15.93 10.14 9.93
N TYR A 29 -15.16 9.07 9.70
CA TYR A 29 -15.69 7.81 9.16
C TYR A 29 -15.72 6.74 10.25
N ASP A 30 -16.62 5.77 10.09
CA ASP A 30 -16.65 4.56 10.92
C ASP A 30 -15.46 3.66 10.59
N ILE A 31 -14.38 3.76 11.38
CA ILE A 31 -13.18 2.93 11.22
C ILE A 31 -13.24 1.74 12.16
N ARG A 32 -13.20 0.53 11.59
CA ARG A 32 -13.27 -0.76 12.30
C ARG A 32 -11.94 -1.50 12.17
N PRO A 33 -11.01 -1.28 13.11
CA PRO A 33 -9.71 -1.93 13.04
C PRO A 33 -9.78 -3.40 13.49
N SER A 34 -8.77 -4.20 13.14
CA SER A 34 -8.67 -5.61 13.53
C SER A 34 -8.31 -5.77 15.02
N PHE A 35 -8.29 -7.01 15.50
CA PHE A 35 -7.83 -7.34 16.85
C PHE A 35 -6.40 -6.86 17.15
N ILE A 36 -5.54 -6.68 16.13
CA ILE A 36 -4.16 -6.18 16.31
C ILE A 36 -4.16 -4.77 16.94
N GLN A 37 -5.20 -3.97 16.71
CA GLN A 37 -5.37 -2.65 17.33
C GLN A 37 -5.30 -2.71 18.86
N LYS A 38 -5.82 -3.78 19.46
CA LYS A 38 -5.94 -3.96 20.91
C LYS A 38 -4.70 -4.54 21.56
N ILE A 39 -3.74 -5.05 20.77
CA ILE A 39 -2.51 -5.63 21.29
C ILE A 39 -1.55 -4.51 21.69
N PRO A 40 -0.86 -4.57 22.85
CA PRO A 40 0.16 -3.59 23.22
C PRO A 40 1.19 -3.40 22.11
N GLY A 41 1.39 -2.15 21.69
CA GLY A 41 2.29 -1.81 20.57
C GLY A 41 1.73 -2.10 19.17
N GLY A 42 0.52 -2.66 19.04
CA GLY A 42 -0.11 -3.00 17.76
C GLY A 42 -0.22 -1.83 16.79
N VAL A 43 -0.53 -0.63 17.30
CA VAL A 43 -0.69 0.58 16.49
C VAL A 43 0.65 1.17 16.06
N ASN A 44 1.58 1.34 17.01
CA ASN A 44 2.85 2.04 16.76
C ASN A 44 3.92 1.13 16.15
N HIS A 45 3.82 -0.18 16.39
CA HIS A 45 4.78 -1.18 15.95
C HIS A 45 4.12 -2.31 15.14
N TYR A 46 3.08 -1.97 14.36
CA TYR A 46 2.29 -2.92 13.58
C TYR A 46 3.14 -3.86 12.71
N LYS A 47 4.33 -3.43 12.25
CA LYS A 47 5.27 -4.24 11.47
C LYS A 47 5.73 -5.50 12.22
N TYR A 48 5.84 -5.49 13.54
CA TYR A 48 6.19 -6.67 14.33
C TYR A 48 5.08 -7.72 14.34
N PHE A 49 3.84 -7.31 14.04
CA PHE A 49 2.68 -8.20 13.95
C PHE A 49 2.48 -8.76 12.53
N LEU A 50 3.51 -8.71 11.67
CA LEU A 50 3.45 -9.18 10.28
C LEU A 50 2.90 -10.60 10.14
N ALA A 51 3.23 -11.49 11.08
CA ALA A 51 2.75 -12.87 11.09
C ALA A 51 1.24 -12.99 11.37
N LEU A 52 0.65 -12.02 12.07
CA LEU A 52 -0.77 -12.01 12.44
C LEU A 52 -1.64 -11.27 11.42
N MET A 53 -1.07 -10.44 10.55
CA MET A 53 -1.81 -9.65 9.57
C MET A 53 -2.73 -10.47 8.64
N PRO A 54 -2.34 -11.66 8.15
CA PRO A 54 -3.26 -12.54 7.41
C PRO A 54 -4.54 -12.85 8.19
N LYS A 55 -4.39 -13.32 9.44
CA LYS A 55 -5.51 -13.65 10.31
C LYS A 55 -6.35 -12.42 10.65
N ALA A 56 -5.71 -11.28 10.84
CA ALA A 56 -6.38 -10.02 11.13
C ALA A 56 -7.31 -9.55 10.00
N VAL A 57 -6.93 -9.77 8.74
CA VAL A 57 -7.80 -9.45 7.61
C VAL A 57 -8.87 -10.51 7.39
N GLU A 58 -8.52 -11.79 7.59
CA GLU A 58 -9.48 -12.90 7.45
C GLU A 58 -10.55 -12.90 8.55
N SER A 59 -10.29 -12.30 9.71
CA SER A 59 -11.24 -12.27 10.83
C SER A 59 -12.33 -11.21 10.69
N PHE A 60 -12.33 -10.38 9.64
CA PHE A 60 -13.38 -9.39 9.46
C PHE A 60 -14.69 -10.08 9.07
N ASN A 61 -15.72 -9.91 9.90
CA ASN A 61 -17.06 -10.31 9.53
C ASN A 61 -17.67 -9.26 8.59
N LEU A 62 -17.78 -9.64 7.31
CA LEU A 62 -18.36 -8.82 6.26
C LEU A 62 -19.70 -9.37 5.75
N SER A 63 -20.32 -10.32 6.46
CA SER A 63 -21.55 -10.98 6.00
C SER A 63 -22.71 -10.01 5.77
N ALA A 64 -22.74 -8.87 6.46
CA ALA A 64 -23.79 -7.87 6.32
C ALA A 64 -23.75 -7.07 5.00
N TYR A 65 -22.74 -7.28 4.14
CA TYR A 65 -22.57 -6.51 2.90
C TYR A 65 -22.67 -7.40 1.67
N ASP A 66 -23.24 -6.89 0.57
CA ASP A 66 -23.28 -7.61 -0.72
C ASP A 66 -22.09 -7.24 -1.61
N ILE A 67 -21.53 -6.04 -1.44
CA ILE A 67 -20.38 -5.55 -2.19
C ILE A 67 -19.25 -5.17 -1.23
N ILE A 68 -18.06 -5.70 -1.49
CA ILE A 68 -16.84 -5.42 -0.73
C ILE A 68 -15.85 -4.74 -1.67
N LEU A 69 -15.41 -3.54 -1.32
CA LEU A 69 -14.36 -2.81 -2.02
C LEU A 69 -13.07 -2.85 -1.20
N SER A 70 -12.05 -3.56 -1.68
CA SER A 70 -10.73 -3.55 -1.05
C SER A 70 -9.74 -2.67 -1.82
N ASN A 71 -9.19 -1.68 -1.15
CA ASN A 71 -8.10 -0.84 -1.65
C ASN A 71 -6.76 -1.39 -1.15
N CYS A 72 -5.98 -2.06 -2.01
CA CYS A 72 -4.96 -3.01 -1.55
C CYS A 72 -3.58 -2.80 -2.16
N SER A 73 -2.54 -2.85 -1.33
CA SER A 73 -1.13 -3.05 -1.71
C SER A 73 -0.50 -4.28 -1.03
N ALA A 74 -1.22 -4.90 -0.09
CA ALA A 74 -0.78 -6.04 0.69
C ALA A 74 -1.99 -6.88 1.14
N PHE A 75 -2.46 -6.75 2.39
CA PHE A 75 -3.32 -7.75 2.99
C PHE A 75 -4.82 -7.63 2.67
N ALA A 76 -5.34 -6.42 2.39
CA ALA A 76 -6.79 -6.17 2.28
C ALA A 76 -7.54 -7.05 1.25
N LYS A 77 -6.87 -7.53 0.20
CA LYS A 77 -7.45 -8.48 -0.78
C LYS A 77 -7.75 -9.87 -0.19
N GLY A 78 -7.24 -10.16 1.00
CA GLY A 78 -7.39 -11.44 1.68
C GLY A 78 -8.60 -11.54 2.60
N VAL A 79 -9.53 -10.59 2.60
CA VAL A 79 -10.79 -10.73 3.33
C VAL A 79 -11.54 -11.98 2.86
N ILE A 80 -12.31 -12.59 3.75
CA ILE A 80 -13.15 -13.74 3.42
C ILE A 80 -14.54 -13.24 3.03
N THR A 81 -14.99 -13.66 1.86
CA THR A 81 -16.32 -13.35 1.33
C THR A 81 -16.97 -14.62 0.81
N ASP A 82 -18.29 -14.71 0.92
CA ASP A 82 -19.09 -15.73 0.28
C ASP A 82 -19.23 -15.40 -1.22
N LYS A 83 -18.55 -16.16 -2.08
CA LYS A 83 -18.55 -15.91 -3.53
C LYS A 83 -19.90 -16.09 -4.21
N ASN A 84 -20.85 -16.78 -3.57
CA ASN A 84 -22.17 -17.03 -4.13
C ASN A 84 -23.14 -15.87 -3.89
N ARG A 85 -22.89 -15.06 -2.85
CA ARG A 85 -23.75 -13.93 -2.47
C ARG A 85 -23.05 -12.58 -2.60
N GLN A 86 -21.75 -12.53 -2.34
CA GLN A 86 -20.99 -11.29 -2.22
C GLN A 86 -20.08 -11.07 -3.42
N THR A 87 -20.00 -9.81 -3.86
CA THR A 87 -19.04 -9.38 -4.89
C THR A 87 -17.89 -8.63 -4.24
N HIS A 88 -16.71 -9.24 -4.27
CA HIS A 88 -15.47 -8.61 -3.82
C HIS A 88 -14.68 -8.01 -4.99
N ILE A 89 -14.58 -6.69 -5.01
CA ILE A 89 -13.80 -5.91 -5.98
C ILE A 89 -12.53 -5.39 -5.30
N CYS A 90 -11.37 -5.74 -5.85
CA CYS A 90 -10.08 -5.32 -5.34
C CYS A 90 -9.40 -4.31 -6.28
N TYR A 91 -9.30 -3.06 -5.85
CA TYR A 91 -8.44 -2.07 -6.49
C TYR A 91 -7.00 -2.26 -6.01
N LEU A 92 -6.15 -2.83 -6.86
CA LEU A 92 -4.81 -3.30 -6.55
C LEU A 92 -3.75 -2.27 -6.98
N HIS A 93 -3.00 -1.77 -6.00
CA HIS A 93 -1.91 -0.81 -6.23
C HIS A 93 -0.61 -1.46 -6.67
N THR A 94 -0.41 -2.72 -6.27
CA THR A 94 0.72 -3.58 -6.65
C THR A 94 0.52 -4.93 -5.98
N PRO A 95 0.96 -6.05 -6.60
CA PRO A 95 1.28 -7.25 -5.84
C PRO A 95 2.25 -6.92 -4.71
N THR A 96 2.16 -7.65 -3.59
CA THR A 96 2.86 -7.34 -2.34
C THR A 96 4.38 -7.31 -2.54
N ARG A 97 4.94 -6.11 -2.73
CA ARG A 97 6.30 -5.91 -3.27
C ARG A 97 7.38 -6.64 -2.49
N TYR A 98 7.35 -6.54 -1.16
CA TYR A 98 8.34 -7.16 -0.27
C TYR A 98 8.26 -8.70 -0.22
N LEU A 99 7.22 -9.31 -0.82
CA LEU A 99 7.12 -10.76 -0.96
C LEU A 99 7.61 -11.26 -2.34
N TRP A 100 7.41 -10.45 -3.39
CA TRP A 100 7.58 -10.88 -4.79
C TRP A 100 8.79 -10.29 -5.51
N GLN A 101 9.14 -9.04 -5.23
CA GLN A 101 10.23 -8.32 -5.91
C GLN A 101 11.43 -8.16 -4.99
N ASP A 102 11.23 -7.56 -3.81
CA ASP A 102 12.33 -7.05 -2.98
C ASP A 102 12.54 -7.87 -1.71
N ARG A 103 12.23 -9.17 -1.73
CA ARG A 103 12.19 -9.99 -0.50
C ARG A 103 13.51 -9.99 0.26
N GLN A 104 14.63 -10.17 -0.42
CA GLN A 104 15.94 -10.19 0.23
C GLN A 104 16.29 -8.82 0.82
N SER A 105 16.15 -7.75 0.03
CA SER A 105 16.43 -6.38 0.49
C SER A 105 15.53 -5.98 1.66
N TYR A 106 14.24 -6.35 1.62
CA TYR A 106 13.31 -6.12 2.71
C TYR A 106 13.74 -6.83 3.99
N ILE A 107 14.14 -8.11 3.93
CA ILE A 107 14.58 -8.86 5.11
C ILE A 107 15.83 -8.20 5.72
N LYS A 108 16.83 -7.87 4.88
CA LYS A 108 18.07 -7.22 5.32
C LYS A 108 17.82 -5.86 5.97
N SER A 109 16.90 -5.06 5.42
CA SER A 109 16.61 -3.71 5.93
C SER A 109 15.65 -3.71 7.13
N SER A 110 14.91 -4.80 7.38
CA SER A 110 13.83 -4.81 8.37
C SER A 110 14.19 -5.49 9.69
N ALA A 111 15.31 -6.22 9.76
CA ALA A 111 15.70 -6.92 10.97
C ALA A 111 17.20 -7.22 11.09
N PRO A 112 17.72 -7.32 12.33
CA PRO A 112 19.09 -7.73 12.59
C PRO A 112 19.36 -9.16 12.12
N PRO A 113 20.62 -9.54 11.83
CA PRO A 113 20.99 -10.84 11.26
C PRO A 113 20.39 -12.06 11.97
N ILE A 114 20.29 -12.00 13.31
CA ILE A 114 19.73 -13.09 14.13
C ILE A 114 18.25 -13.39 13.86
N VAL A 115 17.47 -12.39 13.41
CA VAL A 115 16.02 -12.53 13.13
C VAL A 115 15.76 -12.79 11.63
N GLN A 116 16.76 -12.59 10.76
CA GLN A 116 16.59 -12.73 9.31
C GLN A 116 16.15 -14.14 8.86
N PRO A 117 16.66 -15.27 9.42
CA PRO A 117 16.18 -16.60 9.07
C PRO A 117 14.68 -16.79 9.32
N TYR A 118 14.20 -16.30 10.46
CA TYR A 118 12.77 -16.32 10.79
C TYR A 118 11.96 -15.47 9.81
N LEU A 119 12.39 -14.24 9.50
CA LEU A 119 11.71 -13.40 8.52
C LEU A 119 11.74 -14.00 7.11
N PHE A 120 12.81 -14.68 6.73
CA PHE A 120 12.87 -15.41 5.47
C PHE A 120 11.79 -16.48 5.44
N TRP A 121 11.73 -17.36 6.44
CA TRP A 121 10.68 -18.37 6.52
C TRP A 121 9.27 -17.75 6.54
N LEU A 122 9.04 -16.70 7.32
CA LEU A 122 7.75 -16.03 7.45
C LEU A 122 7.29 -15.42 6.12
N THR A 123 8.17 -14.67 5.45
CA THR A 123 7.86 -14.07 4.14
C THR A 123 7.61 -15.14 3.08
N GLY A 124 8.22 -16.32 3.17
CA GLY A 124 7.89 -17.46 2.32
C GLY A 124 6.46 -17.96 2.53
N ARG A 125 6.02 -18.09 3.78
CA ARG A 125 4.63 -18.43 4.12
C ARG A 125 3.65 -17.35 3.68
N LEU A 126 3.99 -16.08 3.92
CA LEU A 126 3.17 -14.95 3.50
C LEU A 126 3.06 -14.87 1.98
N LYS A 127 4.11 -15.20 1.22
CA LYS A 127 4.04 -15.26 -0.24
C LYS A 127 3.02 -16.29 -0.72
N LYS A 128 3.01 -17.49 -0.11
CA LYS A 128 2.00 -18.53 -0.40
C LYS A 128 0.59 -18.09 0.00
N TRP A 129 0.44 -17.44 1.15
CA TRP A 129 -0.83 -16.87 1.56
C TRP A 129 -1.30 -15.77 0.59
N ASP A 130 -0.42 -14.87 0.20
CA ASP A 130 -0.69 -13.72 -0.67
C ASP A 130 -1.15 -14.16 -2.06
N LEU A 131 -0.56 -15.24 -2.60
CA LEU A 131 -1.02 -15.88 -3.84
C LEU A 131 -2.43 -16.46 -3.71
N ARG A 132 -2.75 -17.14 -2.59
CA ARG A 132 -4.10 -17.67 -2.36
C ARG A 132 -5.12 -16.56 -2.14
N ALA A 133 -4.74 -15.55 -1.37
CA ALA A 133 -5.57 -14.38 -1.09
C ALA A 133 -5.90 -13.60 -2.38
N SER A 134 -4.98 -13.51 -3.34
CA SER A 134 -5.26 -12.84 -4.62
C SER A 134 -6.25 -13.58 -5.52
N GLN A 135 -6.59 -14.84 -5.23
CA GLN A 135 -7.65 -15.57 -5.93
C GLN A 135 -9.04 -15.39 -5.30
N ARG A 136 -9.13 -14.69 -4.16
CA ARG A 136 -10.41 -14.46 -3.46
C ARG A 136 -11.30 -13.41 -4.12
N PRO A 137 -10.79 -12.22 -4.50
CA PRO A 137 -11.63 -11.20 -5.13
C PRO A 137 -12.23 -11.73 -6.43
N ASN A 138 -13.53 -11.48 -6.64
CA ASN A 138 -14.21 -11.75 -7.90
C ASN A 138 -13.55 -10.93 -9.01
N ILE A 139 -13.37 -9.62 -8.75
CA ILE A 139 -12.79 -8.67 -9.70
C ILE A 139 -11.52 -8.08 -9.09
N ILE A 140 -10.46 -8.00 -9.88
CA ILE A 140 -9.27 -7.22 -9.55
C ILE A 140 -9.12 -6.15 -10.63
N ILE A 141 -8.91 -4.92 -10.20
CA ILE A 141 -8.61 -3.78 -11.07
C ILE A 141 -7.24 -3.26 -10.66
N ALA A 142 -6.27 -3.30 -11.57
CA ALA A 142 -4.96 -2.72 -11.34
C ALA A 142 -4.99 -1.19 -11.46
N ASN A 143 -4.11 -0.49 -10.74
CA ASN A 143 -3.99 0.97 -10.87
C ASN A 143 -3.18 1.42 -12.11
N SER A 144 -2.56 0.49 -12.84
CA SER A 144 -1.80 0.77 -14.05
C SER A 144 -1.56 -0.49 -14.86
N GLN A 145 -1.17 -0.33 -16.13
CA GLN A 145 -0.74 -1.42 -16.98
C GLN A 145 0.43 -2.22 -16.38
N THR A 146 1.44 -1.56 -15.82
CA THR A 146 2.57 -2.24 -15.15
C THR A 146 2.11 -3.11 -13.98
N VAL A 147 1.08 -2.67 -13.24
CA VAL A 147 0.53 -3.46 -12.14
C VAL A 147 -0.33 -4.61 -12.66
N ALA A 148 -1.04 -4.45 -13.79
CA ALA A 148 -1.74 -5.55 -14.46
C ALA A 148 -0.75 -6.64 -14.92
N GLU A 149 0.35 -6.26 -15.56
CA GLU A 149 1.41 -7.19 -15.98
C GLU A 149 2.04 -7.93 -14.80
N ARG A 150 2.34 -7.21 -13.70
CA ARG A 150 2.83 -7.82 -12.46
C ARG A 150 1.80 -8.76 -11.83
N THR A 151 0.52 -8.43 -11.92
CA THR A 151 -0.57 -9.28 -11.43
C THR A 151 -0.65 -10.57 -12.22
N LYS A 152 -0.53 -10.50 -13.55
CA LYS A 152 -0.40 -11.68 -14.41
C LYS A 152 0.82 -12.52 -14.05
N LYS A 153 1.99 -11.88 -13.88
CA LYS A 153 3.25 -12.57 -13.53
C LYS A 153 3.22 -13.27 -12.17
N TYR A 154 2.76 -12.57 -11.12
CA TYR A 154 2.89 -13.05 -9.74
C TYR A 154 1.65 -13.75 -9.21
N TYR A 155 0.46 -13.26 -9.58
CA TYR A 155 -0.81 -13.81 -9.14
C TYR A 155 -1.49 -14.70 -10.18
N GLN A 156 -0.89 -14.84 -11.38
CA GLN A 156 -1.43 -15.69 -12.45
C GLN A 156 -2.85 -15.28 -12.86
N ARG A 157 -3.15 -13.99 -12.76
CA ARG A 157 -4.45 -13.40 -13.13
C ARG A 157 -4.27 -12.27 -14.13
N SER A 158 -4.93 -12.38 -15.27
CA SER A 158 -5.14 -11.26 -16.19
C SER A 158 -6.21 -10.34 -15.60
N VAL A 159 -5.95 -9.04 -15.60
CA VAL A 159 -6.81 -8.03 -14.97
C VAL A 159 -6.80 -6.76 -15.80
N ASP A 160 -7.93 -6.07 -15.83
CA ASP A 160 -8.00 -4.72 -16.37
C ASP A 160 -7.35 -3.71 -15.43
N PHE A 161 -7.09 -2.52 -15.94
CA PHE A 161 -6.55 -1.42 -15.15
C PHE A 161 -7.36 -0.14 -15.34
N ILE A 162 -7.46 0.62 -14.25
CA ILE A 162 -8.01 1.97 -14.24
C ILE A 162 -6.96 2.86 -13.57
N HIS A 163 -6.53 3.90 -14.27
CA HIS A 163 -5.53 4.82 -13.72
C HIS A 163 -6.09 5.60 -12.53
N PRO A 164 -5.27 5.86 -11.49
CA PRO A 164 -5.69 6.72 -10.40
C PRO A 164 -5.91 8.14 -10.90
N PHE A 165 -6.97 8.78 -10.42
CA PHE A 165 -7.32 10.15 -10.79
C PHE A 165 -6.43 11.18 -10.08
N VAL A 166 -6.15 12.28 -10.78
CA VAL A 166 -5.54 13.50 -10.23
C VAL A 166 -6.60 14.59 -10.18
N GLN A 167 -6.61 15.38 -9.11
CA GLN A 167 -7.52 16.51 -8.94
C GLN A 167 -7.03 17.70 -9.78
N LEU A 168 -7.45 17.78 -11.05
CA LEU A 168 -7.02 18.83 -11.98
C LEU A 168 -7.46 20.24 -11.55
N ASP A 169 -8.49 20.34 -10.72
CA ASP A 169 -8.94 21.57 -10.06
C ASP A 169 -7.92 22.11 -9.03
N LYS A 170 -7.01 21.27 -8.55
CA LYS A 170 -5.99 21.63 -7.54
C LYS A 170 -4.56 21.53 -8.06
N PHE A 171 -4.33 20.64 -9.01
CA PHE A 171 -3.01 20.36 -9.57
C PHE A 171 -2.99 20.76 -11.04
N PHE A 172 -2.75 22.04 -11.27
CA PHE A 172 -2.56 22.61 -12.60
C PHE A 172 -1.39 23.61 -12.58
N PRO A 173 -0.70 23.85 -13.70
CA PRO A 173 0.33 24.88 -13.78
C PRO A 173 -0.29 26.27 -13.59
N ASP A 174 0.09 26.95 -12.53
CA ASP A 174 -0.26 28.36 -12.35
C ASP A 174 0.57 29.21 -13.31
N ARG A 175 -0.10 29.80 -14.32
CA ARG A 175 0.54 30.60 -15.37
C ARG A 175 1.02 31.96 -14.87
N GLN A 176 0.59 32.41 -13.69
CA GLN A 176 1.04 33.67 -13.08
C GLN A 176 2.42 33.52 -12.42
N ILE A 177 2.79 32.30 -12.03
CA ILE A 177 4.07 32.02 -11.38
C ILE A 177 5.12 31.72 -12.44
N LYS A 178 6.16 32.56 -12.52
CA LYS A 178 7.33 32.27 -13.37
C LYS A 178 8.07 31.05 -12.84
N ARG A 179 8.35 30.09 -13.73
CA ARG A 179 9.18 28.92 -13.42
C ARG A 179 10.56 29.38 -12.96
N GLN A 180 10.97 28.97 -11.76
CA GLN A 180 12.32 29.16 -11.26
C GLN A 180 13.27 28.10 -11.83
N ASP A 181 14.56 28.42 -11.88
CA ASP A 181 15.60 27.52 -12.37
C ASP A 181 16.06 26.54 -11.29
N PHE A 182 15.29 25.45 -11.12
CA PHE A 182 15.67 24.31 -10.29
C PHE A 182 14.95 23.02 -10.73
N TYR A 183 15.53 21.90 -10.34
CA TYR A 183 14.95 20.56 -10.42
C TYR A 183 14.33 20.18 -9.07
N LEU A 184 13.21 19.47 -9.10
CA LEU A 184 12.48 19.09 -7.89
C LEU A 184 12.38 17.57 -7.79
N MET A 185 12.77 17.02 -6.65
CA MET A 185 12.53 15.62 -6.29
C MET A 185 11.70 15.58 -5.00
N THR A 186 10.57 14.86 -5.03
CA THR A 186 9.64 14.85 -3.89
C THR A 186 9.25 13.45 -3.40
N GLY A 187 8.89 13.40 -2.11
CA GLY A 187 8.31 12.24 -1.45
C GLY A 187 9.26 11.59 -0.45
N ARG A 188 8.82 10.46 0.14
CA ARG A 188 9.60 9.82 1.23
C ARG A 188 11.03 9.46 0.81
N LEU A 189 12.00 9.76 1.66
CA LEU A 189 13.40 9.37 1.47
C LEU A 189 13.55 7.90 1.85
N VAL A 190 13.46 7.01 0.88
CA VAL A 190 13.55 5.55 1.07
C VAL A 190 14.53 4.96 0.07
N TYR A 191 15.25 3.92 0.47
CA TYR A 191 16.37 3.35 -0.28
C TYR A 191 16.07 3.08 -1.77
N TYR A 192 14.89 2.53 -2.08
CA TYR A 192 14.53 2.18 -3.47
C TYR A 192 14.21 3.39 -4.35
N LYS A 193 14.06 4.61 -3.80
CA LYS A 193 13.85 5.84 -4.59
C LYS A 193 15.14 6.48 -5.08
N LYS A 194 16.30 5.94 -4.69
CA LYS A 194 17.61 6.28 -5.24
C LYS A 194 17.94 7.78 -5.23
N TYR A 195 17.62 8.45 -4.12
CA TYR A 195 17.98 9.86 -3.90
C TYR A 195 19.50 10.07 -3.90
N ASP A 196 20.26 9.07 -3.45
CA ASP A 196 21.72 9.01 -3.47
C ASP A 196 22.28 9.28 -4.88
N ILE A 197 21.77 8.57 -5.89
CA ILE A 197 22.20 8.72 -7.28
C ILE A 197 21.93 10.13 -7.79
N VAL A 198 20.76 10.69 -7.47
CA VAL A 198 20.39 12.04 -7.90
C VAL A 198 21.26 13.08 -7.21
N VAL A 199 21.51 12.95 -5.91
CA VAL A 199 22.39 13.88 -5.18
C VAL A 199 23.82 13.81 -5.72
N GLU A 200 24.36 12.62 -5.97
CA GLU A 200 25.71 12.47 -6.54
C GLU A 200 25.82 13.12 -7.93
N LEU A 201 24.82 12.94 -8.78
CA LEU A 201 24.77 13.56 -10.11
C LEU A 201 24.84 15.09 -10.01
N PHE A 202 24.08 15.69 -9.10
CA PHE A 202 24.05 17.15 -8.93
C PHE A 202 25.31 17.67 -8.22
N ALA A 203 25.91 16.89 -7.32
CA ALA A 203 27.21 17.23 -6.72
C ALA A 203 28.32 17.33 -7.77
N LYS A 204 28.25 16.53 -8.84
CA LYS A 204 29.17 16.59 -10.00
C LYS A 204 28.85 17.73 -10.98
N ASN A 205 27.67 18.37 -10.87
CA ASN A 205 27.20 19.40 -11.79
C ASN A 205 26.69 20.63 -11.01
N PRO A 206 27.59 21.44 -10.41
CA PRO A 206 27.22 22.51 -9.47
C PRO A 206 26.40 23.64 -10.09
N ALA A 207 26.37 23.75 -11.42
CA ALA A 207 25.50 24.69 -12.13
C ALA A 207 24.00 24.33 -12.02
N TRP A 208 23.67 23.07 -11.72
CA TRP A 208 22.29 22.62 -11.61
C TRP A 208 21.80 22.71 -10.16
N ARG A 209 20.61 23.32 -9.98
CA ARG A 209 20.01 23.48 -8.65
C ARG A 209 18.99 22.38 -8.38
N LEU A 210 19.20 21.58 -7.34
CA LEU A 210 18.24 20.55 -6.89
C LEU A 210 17.54 20.99 -5.60
N LYS A 211 16.21 20.88 -5.58
CA LYS A 211 15.40 20.95 -4.36
C LYS A 211 14.84 19.57 -4.05
N ILE A 212 15.07 19.09 -2.83
CA ILE A 212 14.51 17.83 -2.33
C ILE A 212 13.45 18.16 -1.28
N ALA A 213 12.21 17.72 -1.51
CA ALA A 213 11.10 17.93 -0.59
C ALA A 213 10.53 16.58 -0.10
N GLY A 214 10.87 16.21 1.13
CA GLY A 214 10.37 14.99 1.76
C GLY A 214 11.17 14.61 3.00
N ALA A 215 10.58 13.75 3.82
CA ALA A 215 11.24 13.14 4.96
C ALA A 215 11.15 11.61 4.83
N GLY A 216 12.06 10.88 5.45
CA GLY A 216 12.09 9.43 5.40
C GLY A 216 12.93 8.82 6.51
N VAL A 217 13.04 7.50 6.47
CA VAL A 217 13.74 6.66 7.44
C VAL A 217 14.64 5.72 6.67
#